data_AF-A0A822GMK5-F1
#
_entry.id   AF-A0A822GMK5-F1
#
_cell.length_a   1.000
_cell.length_b   1.000
_cell.length_c   1.000
_cell.angle_alpha   90.00
_cell.angle_beta   90.00
_cell.angle_gamma   90.00
#
_symmetry.space_group_name_H-M   'P 1'
#
loop_
_entity.id
_entity.type
_entity.pdbx_description
1 polymer ?
#
loop_
_entity_poly.entity_id
_entity_poly.type
_entity_poly.pdbx_seq_one_letter_code
_entity_poly.pdbx_strand_id
1 'polypeptide(L)'
;NDATNKWLEMFAKQCPQCHWHIQKYEGCDHMTCRQCKYEFCWICFVDYKLIASKGVSQHKTTCSHYQVLVLHFEIVHVRGKWFISH
;
A
#
# COMPACT_ATOMS: atom_id res chain seq x y z
N ASN A 1 9.12 32.69 3.21
CA ASN A 1 8.13 31.70 3.66
C ASN A 1 8.43 30.27 3.17
N ASP A 2 9.71 29.87 3.03
CA ASP A 2 10.05 28.52 2.56
C ASP A 2 9.98 27.44 3.65
N ALA A 3 10.19 27.81 4.92
CA ALA A 3 10.17 26.85 6.02
C ALA A 3 8.79 26.19 6.16
N THR A 4 7.70 26.97 6.10
CA THR A 4 6.33 26.48 6.28
C THR A 4 5.89 25.50 5.19
N ASN A 5 6.34 25.70 3.94
CA ASN A 5 6.02 24.80 2.83
C ASN A 5 6.74 23.46 2.95
N LYS A 6 8.01 23.45 3.37
CA LYS A 6 8.75 22.21 3.64
C LYS A 6 8.12 21.39 4.78
N TRP A 7 7.62 22.05 5.83
CA TRP A 7 6.90 21.36 6.89
C TRP A 7 5.58 20.73 6.39
N LEU A 8 4.85 21.38 5.48
CA LEU A 8 3.65 20.80 4.89
C LEU A 8 3.96 19.59 4.00
N GLU A 9 5.01 19.65 3.20
CA GLU A 9 5.44 18.54 2.32
C GLU A 9 5.89 17.29 3.10
N MET A 10 6.49 17.48 4.29
CA MET A 10 6.97 16.37 5.11
C MET A 10 5.86 15.64 5.87
N PHE A 11 4.77 16.33 6.23
CA PHE A 11 3.73 15.79 7.12
C PHE A 11 2.35 15.66 6.48
N ALA A 12 2.14 16.24 5.30
CA ALA A 12 0.89 16.12 4.56
C ALA A 12 1.12 15.51 3.16
N LYS A 13 0.23 14.60 2.77
CA LYS A 13 0.17 14.02 1.42
C LYS A 13 -1.17 14.35 0.80
N GLN A 14 -1.22 14.41 -0.53
CA GLN A 14 -2.47 14.63 -1.25
C GLN A 14 -3.26 13.33 -1.41
N CYS A 15 -4.59 13.44 -1.32
CA CYS A 15 -5.49 12.34 -1.65
C CYS A 15 -5.34 11.97 -3.13
N PRO A 16 -5.16 10.68 -3.48
CA PRO A 16 -5.03 10.26 -4.88
C PRO A 16 -6.32 10.44 -5.70
N GLN A 17 -7.47 10.65 -5.05
CA GLN A 17 -8.76 10.83 -5.72
C GLN A 17 -9.13 12.31 -5.89
N CYS A 18 -9.08 13.10 -4.82
CA CYS A 18 -9.54 14.50 -4.83
C CYS A 18 -8.42 15.54 -4.65
N HIS A 19 -7.17 15.11 -4.50
CA HIS A 19 -5.99 15.96 -4.27
C HIS A 19 -6.03 16.84 -3.01
N TRP A 20 -7.01 16.65 -2.12
CA TRP A 20 -7.06 17.33 -0.84
C TRP A 20 -5.86 16.93 0.03
N HIS A 21 -5.26 17.92 0.70
CA HIS A 21 -4.13 17.68 1.61
C HIS A 21 -4.61 16.96 2.87
N ILE A 22 -4.01 15.81 3.14
CA ILE A 22 -4.28 14.96 4.30
C ILE A 22 -3.02 14.94 5.15
N GLN A 23 -3.14 15.20 6.44
CA GLN A 23 -2.06 15.01 7.40
C GLN A 23 -2.09 13.57 7.91
N LYS A 24 -0.92 12.94 8.08
CA LYS A 24 -0.86 11.59 8.67
C LYS A 24 -1.26 11.70 10.14
N TYR A 25 -2.23 10.90 10.57
CA TYR A 25 -2.44 10.63 11.98
C TYR A 25 -1.66 9.37 12.34
N GLU A 26 -0.99 9.39 13.49
CA GLU A 26 -0.23 8.26 14.03
C GLU A 26 -1.10 6.99 14.18
N GLY A 27 -0.52 5.82 13.92
CA GLY A 27 -1.23 4.53 13.97
C GLY A 27 -1.05 3.67 12.71
N CYS A 28 -2.05 3.67 11.82
CA CYS A 28 -2.16 2.75 10.69
C CYS A 28 -1.95 3.44 9.33
N ASP A 29 -1.43 2.71 8.33
CA ASP A 29 -1.28 3.21 6.96
C ASP A 29 -2.58 3.09 6.13
N HIS A 30 -3.66 2.54 6.67
CA HIS A 30 -4.99 2.64 6.07
C HIS A 30 -5.58 4.04 6.36
N MET A 31 -5.76 4.86 5.33
CA MET A 31 -6.23 6.24 5.45
C MET A 31 -7.54 6.46 4.71
N THR A 32 -8.46 7.17 5.37
CA THR A 32 -9.73 7.62 4.79
C THR A 32 -9.68 9.13 4.55
N CYS A 33 -9.86 9.56 3.31
CA CYS A 33 -9.95 10.98 2.96
C CYS A 33 -11.17 11.62 3.64
N ARG A 34 -10.98 12.70 4.40
CA ARG A 34 -12.09 13.39 5.08
C ARG A 34 -13.06 14.06 4.09
N GLN A 35 -12.56 14.49 2.94
CA GLN A 35 -13.31 15.21 1.91
C GLN A 35 -14.16 14.27 1.05
N CYS A 36 -13.54 13.28 0.39
CA CYS A 36 -14.25 12.39 -0.54
C CYS A 36 -14.53 10.98 0.00
N LYS A 37 -14.17 10.69 1.26
CA LYS A 37 -14.31 9.38 1.93
C LYS A 37 -13.58 8.22 1.24
N TYR A 38 -12.67 8.52 0.31
CA TYR A 38 -11.85 7.51 -0.34
C TYR A 38 -10.85 6.88 0.63
N GLU A 39 -10.78 5.56 0.63
CA GLU A 39 -9.91 4.75 1.51
C GLU A 39 -8.72 4.24 0.73
N PHE A 40 -7.51 4.46 1.24
CA PHE A 40 -6.28 4.12 0.53
C PHE A 40 -5.12 3.81 1.47
N CYS A 41 -4.09 3.15 0.95
CA CYS A 41 -2.83 2.95 1.66
C CYS A 41 -1.97 4.22 1.61
N TRP A 42 -1.56 4.75 2.76
CA TRP A 42 -0.73 5.96 2.91
C TRP A 42 0.63 5.86 2.22
N ILE A 43 1.18 4.65 2.11
CA ILE A 43 2.51 4.40 1.55
C ILE A 43 2.47 4.39 0.02
N CYS A 44 1.52 3.63 -0.57
CA CYS A 44 1.49 3.39 -2.02
C CYS A 44 0.33 4.05 -2.77
N PHE A 45 -0.60 4.66 -2.04
CA PHE A 45 -1.81 5.34 -2.54
C PHE A 45 -2.79 4.44 -3.31
N VAL A 46 -2.71 3.13 -3.11
CA VAL A 46 -3.64 2.17 -3.70
C VAL A 46 -4.95 2.15 -2.92
N ASP A 47 -6.06 1.95 -3.64
CA ASP A 47 -7.39 1.73 -3.09
C ASP A 47 -7.42 0.63 -2.03
N TYR A 48 -7.87 0.97 -0.82
CA TYR A 48 -7.97 0.00 0.25
C TYR A 48 -9.07 -1.04 0.02
N LYS A 49 -10.13 -0.70 -0.71
CA LYS A 49 -11.19 -1.67 -1.09
C LYS A 49 -10.65 -2.72 -2.06
N LEU A 50 -9.71 -2.34 -2.92
CA LEU A 50 -9.03 -3.27 -3.81
C LEU A 50 -8.13 -4.24 -3.03
N ILE A 51 -7.36 -3.71 -2.08
CA ILE A 51 -6.52 -4.52 -1.18
C ILE A 51 -7.38 -5.47 -0.33
N ALA A 52 -8.50 -4.99 0.21
CA ALA A 52 -9.40 -5.79 1.03
C ALA A 52 -10.08 -6.93 0.23
N SER A 53 -10.36 -6.72 -1.06
CA SER A 53 -11.04 -7.72 -1.91
C SER A 53 -10.09 -8.70 -2.60
N LYS A 54 -8.90 -8.25 -3.02
CA LYS A 54 -7.95 -9.05 -3.81
C LYS A 54 -6.65 -9.39 -3.06
N GLY A 55 -6.49 -8.89 -1.85
CA GLY A 55 -5.38 -9.19 -0.95
C GLY A 55 -4.21 -8.20 -1.04
N VAL A 56 -3.23 -8.43 -0.17
CA VAL A 56 -2.04 -7.58 0.03
C VAL A 56 -1.08 -7.53 -1.17
N SER A 57 -1.25 -8.42 -2.14
CA SER A 57 -0.56 -8.36 -3.43
C SER A 57 -1.00 -7.17 -4.30
N GLN A 58 -2.09 -6.48 -3.95
CA GLN A 58 -2.55 -5.31 -4.70
C GLN A 58 -1.87 -4.00 -4.29
N HIS A 59 -1.08 -4.00 -3.21
CA HIS A 59 -0.19 -2.88 -2.96
C HIS A 59 0.82 -2.72 -4.12
N LYS A 60 1.41 -1.53 -4.28
CA LYS A 60 2.56 -1.38 -5.20
C LYS A 60 3.75 -2.18 -4.68
N THR A 61 4.59 -2.72 -5.56
CA THR A 61 5.81 -3.47 -5.19
C THR A 61 6.79 -2.69 -4.30
N THR A 62 6.71 -1.36 -4.32
CA THR A 62 7.49 -0.45 -3.47
C THR A 62 6.86 -0.18 -2.10
N CYS A 63 5.69 -0.78 -1.81
CA CYS A 63 5.00 -0.63 -0.54
C CYS A 63 5.54 -1.61 0.48
N SER A 64 5.74 -1.17 1.73
CA SER A 64 6.07 -2.04 2.86
C SER A 64 5.03 -3.14 3.13
N HIS A 65 3.79 -2.94 2.67
CA HIS A 65 2.68 -3.89 2.81
C HIS A 65 2.51 -4.82 1.60
N TYR A 66 3.32 -4.66 0.55
CA TYR A 66 3.25 -5.55 -0.60
C TYR A 66 3.85 -6.90 -0.26
N GLN A 67 3.00 -7.93 -0.29
CA GLN A 67 3.42 -9.31 -0.17
C GLN A 67 2.80 -10.11 -1.30
N VAL A 68 3.66 -10.64 -2.17
CA VAL A 68 3.30 -11.84 -2.92
C VAL A 68 3.47 -12.96 -1.92
N LEU A 69 2.38 -13.64 -1.56
CA LEU A 69 2.49 -14.98 -1.01
C LEU A 69 3.19 -15.83 -2.08
N VAL A 70 4.52 -15.80 -2.11
CA VAL A 70 5.25 -17.02 -2.42
C VAL A 70 4.80 -17.92 -1.29
N LEU A 71 3.81 -18.77 -1.57
CA LEU A 71 3.58 -19.93 -0.72
C LEU A 71 4.97 -20.50 -0.51
N HIS A 72 5.43 -20.52 0.73
CA HIS A 72 6.68 -21.17 1.12
C HIS A 72 6.49 -22.70 1.06
N PHE A 73 5.86 -23.19 0.00
CA PHE A 73 6.12 -24.49 -0.56
C PHE A 73 7.24 -24.24 -1.56
N GLU A 74 8.47 -24.53 -1.14
CA GLU A 74 9.64 -24.66 -2.01
C GLU A 74 9.28 -25.59 -3.17
N ILE A 75 8.74 -25.06 -4.27
CA ILE A 75 8.75 -25.77 -5.53
C ILE A 75 10.21 -25.75 -5.96
N VAL A 76 10.95 -26.78 -5.57
CA VAL A 76 12.30 -26.97 -6.09
C VAL A 76 12.15 -27.27 -7.58
N HIS A 77 12.58 -26.33 -8.42
CA HIS A 77 12.74 -26.58 -9.84
C HIS A 77 13.94 -27.51 -10.03
N VAL A 78 13.70 -28.82 -10.14
CA VAL A 78 14.68 -29.75 -10.71
C VAL A 78 14.14 -30.32 -12.02
N ARG A 79 14.75 -29.87 -13.13
CA ARG A 79 14.58 -30.45 -14.48
C ARG A 79 13.12 -30.57 -14.96
N GLY A 80 12.35 -29.48 -14.90
CA GLY A 80 11.08 -29.37 -15.64
C GLY A 80 9.94 -30.29 -15.17
N LYS A 81 9.97 -30.79 -13.93
CA LYS A 81 8.84 -31.47 -13.30
C LYS A 81 8.50 -30.84 -11.96
N TRP A 82 7.21 -30.62 -11.76
CA TRP A 82 6.64 -30.06 -10.53
C TRP A 82 6.33 -31.20 -9.56
N PHE A 83 6.91 -31.19 -8.37
CA PHE A 83 6.64 -32.19 -7.33
C PHE A 83 6.05 -31.51 -6.09
N ILE A 84 5.06 -32.15 -5.48
CA ILE A 84 4.55 -31.81 -4.15
C ILE A 84 5.21 -32.80 -3.18
N SER A 85 6.08 -32.34 -2.27
CA SER A 85 6.49 -33.19 -1.14
C SER A 85 5.40 -33.15 -0.09
N HIS A 86 4.99 -34.32 0.40
CA HIS A 86 4.33 -34.43 1.71
C HIS A 86 5.36 -34.21 2.82
#